data_AF-A0A8T1WAG3-F1
#
_entry.id   AF-A0A8T1WAG3-F1
#
_cell.length_a   1.000
_cell.length_b   1.000
_cell.length_c   1.000
_cell.angle_alpha   90.00
_cell.angle_beta   90.00
_cell.angle_gamma   90.00
#
_symmetry.space_group_name_H-M   'P 1'
#
loop_
_entity.id
_entity.type
_entity.pdbx_description
1 polymer ?
#
loop_
_entity_poly.entity_id
_entity_poly.type
_entity_poly.pdbx_seq_one_letter_code
_entity_poly.pdbx_strand_id
1 'polypeptide(L)'
;MHVEFIGGLEVTYGNALAAGGGFHRVTTAEGAAAEVSPLTYLWYKLRAEGTDVSTSSSAAAASKAITELCVKGEQPPEGDDAWMKLDKSVDRSKGLFLWYKTTEFKAPPSPTTRATQKLPLKEIRVVRDVKDVPEGFEWLKEPLISNGEDGKELRSYLCFRRLGSEDFCGSKWSISNQKAGNWIDVKDSSSNKWNVAQILQQSSTEIRVHIPTWRKGRDEFLSRATCRNRVAKLGTHTNVYMSPAYPFPRKQGGMWNAGMKELQQAREQFDKYFYDREKQATYLPRLLIPFIERSLLCTFLSNDLAEEMNKFHQHVLKNIVACMLGKDADSVMVYMLSLLRMILNGHTKGHTSKESKFEFAAQFLVVDQYDDVAKCE
;
A
#
# COMPACT_ATOMS: atom_id res chain seq x y z
N MET A 1 18.74 2.14 22.03
CA MET A 1 18.31 3.05 20.94
C MET A 1 18.22 2.17 19.71
N HIS A 2 17.03 1.96 19.13
CA HIS A 2 16.88 1.14 17.92
C HIS A 2 16.86 2.06 16.72
N VAL A 3 18.03 2.26 16.11
CA VAL A 3 18.15 2.93 14.82
C VAL A 3 18.00 1.85 13.76
N GLU A 4 17.04 2.01 12.86
CA GLU A 4 16.92 1.12 11.70
C GLU A 4 17.19 1.90 10.44
N PHE A 5 17.87 1.27 9.49
CA PHE A 5 18.26 1.84 8.21
C PHE A 5 18.10 0.80 7.11
N ILE A 6 18.13 1.23 5.86
CA ILE A 6 18.08 0.33 4.71
C ILE A 6 19.38 -0.46 4.64
N GLY A 7 19.28 -1.78 4.78
CA GLY A 7 20.40 -2.72 4.68
C GLY A 7 20.19 -3.80 3.62
N GLY A 8 19.17 -3.67 2.79
CA GLY A 8 18.90 -4.60 1.69
C GLY A 8 17.95 -3.99 0.67
N LEU A 9 18.15 -4.34 -0.60
CA LEU A 9 17.33 -3.93 -1.72
C LEU A 9 17.01 -5.15 -2.58
N GLU A 10 15.83 -5.15 -3.19
CA GLU A 10 15.43 -6.18 -4.14
C GLU A 10 14.57 -5.56 -5.24
N VAL A 11 14.71 -6.05 -6.46
CA VAL A 11 13.82 -5.71 -7.58
C VAL A 11 12.96 -6.93 -7.91
N THR A 12 11.68 -6.72 -8.17
CA THR A 12 10.77 -7.75 -8.66
C THR A 12 10.03 -7.27 -9.91
N TYR A 13 9.52 -8.23 -10.68
CA TYR A 13 8.78 -7.98 -11.91
C TYR A 13 7.35 -8.47 -11.80
N GLY A 14 6.41 -7.73 -12.39
CA GLY A 14 4.99 -8.04 -12.33
C GLY A 14 4.49 -8.22 -10.89
N ASN A 15 3.60 -9.17 -10.66
CA ASN A 15 2.99 -9.38 -9.34
C ASN A 15 3.90 -10.12 -8.33
N ALA A 16 5.19 -10.32 -8.62
CA ALA A 16 6.09 -11.02 -7.72
C ALA A 16 6.41 -10.20 -6.46
N LEU A 17 6.36 -10.87 -5.31
CA LEU A 17 6.77 -10.31 -4.01
C LEU A 17 8.26 -10.53 -3.76
N ALA A 18 8.88 -9.64 -2.98
CA ALA A 18 10.26 -9.79 -2.53
C ALA A 18 10.45 -11.07 -1.69
N ALA A 19 11.59 -11.73 -1.86
CA ALA A 19 11.89 -12.98 -1.20
C ALA A 19 12.38 -12.77 0.25
N GLY A 20 11.98 -13.64 1.18
CA GLY A 20 12.59 -13.69 2.53
C GLY A 20 12.02 -12.76 3.60
N GLY A 21 10.84 -12.16 3.37
CA GLY A 21 10.07 -11.44 4.39
C GLY A 21 10.72 -10.16 4.95
N GLY A 22 9.89 -9.25 5.48
CA GLY A 22 10.36 -7.98 6.08
C GLY A 22 10.86 -6.93 5.08
N PHE A 23 10.59 -7.12 3.78
CA PHE A 23 10.79 -6.08 2.77
C PHE A 23 9.60 -5.14 2.71
N HIS A 24 9.89 -3.85 2.56
CA HIS A 24 8.95 -2.77 2.29
C HIS A 24 8.96 -2.50 0.78
N ARG A 25 7.77 -2.39 0.18
CA ARG A 25 7.65 -1.97 -1.20
C ARG A 25 7.88 -0.46 -1.28
N VAL A 26 8.62 -0.01 -2.29
CA VAL A 26 8.75 1.42 -2.58
C VAL A 26 7.40 1.99 -3.03
N THR A 27 7.07 3.16 -2.51
CA THR A 27 5.77 3.82 -2.73
C THR A 27 5.90 5.20 -3.36
N THR A 28 4.77 5.75 -3.80
CA THR A 28 4.68 7.15 -4.19
C THR A 28 4.80 8.07 -2.98
N ALA A 29 4.85 9.39 -3.21
CA ALA A 29 4.80 10.38 -2.12
C ALA A 29 3.54 10.23 -1.24
N GLU A 30 2.42 9.79 -1.83
CA GLU A 30 1.13 9.56 -1.19
C GLU A 30 1.02 8.18 -0.52
N GLY A 31 2.08 7.36 -0.62
CA GLY A 31 2.10 6.02 -0.02
C GLY A 31 1.42 4.93 -0.85
N ALA A 32 1.06 5.20 -2.11
CA ALA A 32 0.56 4.18 -3.03
C ALA A 32 1.72 3.30 -3.54
N ALA A 33 1.44 2.04 -3.90
CA ALA A 33 2.44 1.17 -4.50
C ALA A 33 3.01 1.80 -5.79
N ALA A 34 4.33 1.94 -5.89
CA ALA A 34 4.96 2.60 -7.02
C ALA A 34 5.70 1.64 -7.94
N GLU A 35 5.54 1.89 -9.24
CA GLU A 35 6.40 1.32 -10.29
C GLU A 35 7.60 2.23 -10.51
N VAL A 36 8.80 1.67 -10.47
CA VAL A 36 10.03 2.40 -10.87
C VAL A 36 10.11 2.48 -12.39
N SER A 37 9.72 1.41 -13.08
CA SER A 37 9.47 1.32 -14.51
C SER A 37 8.30 0.35 -14.74
N PRO A 38 7.72 0.26 -15.95
CA PRO A 38 6.58 -0.59 -16.22
C PRO A 38 6.77 -2.03 -15.73
N LEU A 39 5.83 -2.47 -14.89
CA LEU A 39 5.82 -3.80 -14.26
C LEU A 39 7.09 -4.12 -13.45
N THR A 40 7.78 -3.10 -12.93
CA THR A 40 9.02 -3.26 -12.17
C THR A 40 8.91 -2.55 -10.82
N TYR A 41 9.17 -3.30 -9.75
CA TYR A 41 8.98 -2.87 -8.37
C TYR A 41 10.28 -2.95 -7.59
N LEU A 42 10.58 -1.89 -6.86
CA LEU A 42 11.72 -1.83 -5.95
C LEU A 42 11.24 -2.08 -4.51
N TRP A 43 12.04 -2.82 -3.77
CA TRP A 43 11.80 -3.18 -2.39
C TRP A 43 13.04 -2.86 -1.56
N TYR A 44 12.85 -2.47 -0.30
CA TYR A 44 13.94 -2.24 0.64
C TYR A 44 13.67 -2.93 1.97
N LYS A 45 14.72 -3.42 2.62
CA LYS A 45 14.63 -4.07 3.94
C LYS A 45 15.34 -3.23 4.98
N LEU A 46 14.60 -2.92 6.05
CA LEU A 46 15.17 -2.24 7.21
C LEU A 46 15.96 -3.24 8.06
N ARG A 47 17.10 -2.79 8.57
CA ARG A 47 17.92 -3.50 9.56
C ARG A 47 18.10 -2.61 10.76
N ALA A 48 18.01 -3.18 11.96
CA ALA A 48 18.37 -2.48 13.18
C ALA A 48 19.87 -2.64 13.46
N GLU A 49 20.47 -1.60 14.04
CA GLU A 49 21.85 -1.66 14.54
C GLU A 49 22.01 -2.79 15.58
N GLY A 50 22.99 -3.68 15.39
CA GLY A 50 23.34 -4.74 16.34
C GLY A 50 22.57 -6.05 16.19
N THR A 51 21.86 -6.27 15.07
CA THR A 51 21.03 -7.49 14.87
C THR A 51 21.76 -8.64 14.16
N ASP A 52 23.05 -8.53 13.89
CA ASP A 52 23.83 -9.62 13.29
C ASP A 52 24.11 -10.70 14.36
N VAL A 53 23.18 -11.65 14.47
CA VAL A 53 23.36 -12.88 15.25
C VAL A 53 24.26 -13.84 14.46
N SER A 54 25.53 -13.51 14.32
CA SER A 54 26.56 -14.50 14.04
C SER A 54 27.23 -14.87 15.36
N THR A 55 27.04 -16.12 15.78
CA THR A 55 27.70 -16.77 16.92
C THR A 55 29.21 -16.60 16.89
N SER A 56 29.72 -15.52 17.47
CA SER A 56 31.05 -15.46 18.05
C SER A 56 31.14 -14.22 18.94
N SER A 57 31.64 -14.42 20.15
CA SER A 57 31.88 -13.40 21.15
C SER A 57 32.88 -12.34 20.69
N SER A 58 32.61 -11.09 21.07
CA SER A 58 33.45 -9.88 21.01
C SER A 58 33.18 -8.91 19.84
N ALA A 59 32.94 -7.65 20.22
CA ALA A 59 32.59 -6.47 19.42
C ALA A 59 31.24 -6.52 18.68
N ALA A 60 30.36 -5.55 18.96
CA ALA A 60 29.14 -5.34 18.17
C ALA A 60 29.55 -5.09 16.71
N ALA A 61 29.35 -6.10 15.85
CA ALA A 61 29.67 -6.02 14.44
C ALA A 61 28.90 -4.85 13.81
N ALA A 62 29.63 -3.96 13.13
CA ALA A 62 29.01 -2.84 12.45
C ALA A 62 28.13 -3.37 11.31
N SER A 63 26.83 -3.13 11.39
CA SER A 63 25.90 -3.58 10.37
C SER A 63 26.08 -2.75 9.09
N LYS A 64 26.21 -3.41 7.95
CA LYS A 64 26.35 -2.75 6.64
C LYS A 64 25.07 -2.01 6.28
N ALA A 65 25.19 -0.70 6.09
CA ALA A 65 24.08 0.19 5.78
C ALA A 65 24.24 0.79 4.38
N ILE A 66 23.14 0.91 3.64
CA ILE A 66 23.15 1.54 2.32
C ILE A 66 23.18 3.06 2.50
N THR A 67 24.13 3.73 1.86
CA THR A 67 24.32 5.19 1.94
C THR A 67 24.15 5.89 0.61
N GLU A 68 24.31 5.19 -0.51
CA GLU A 68 24.25 5.77 -1.84
C GLU A 68 23.47 4.89 -2.80
N LEU A 69 22.78 5.53 -3.74
CA LEU A 69 22.08 4.90 -4.86
C LEU A 69 22.47 5.63 -6.13
N CYS A 70 22.52 4.91 -7.23
CA CYS A 70 22.50 5.48 -8.57
C CYS A 70 21.92 4.49 -9.58
N VAL A 71 21.44 4.99 -10.70
CA VAL A 71 20.95 4.17 -11.81
C VAL A 71 21.92 4.32 -12.96
N LYS A 72 22.47 3.21 -13.45
CA LYS A 72 23.37 3.14 -14.61
C LYS A 72 23.18 1.83 -15.35
N GLY A 73 23.81 1.70 -16.51
CA GLY A 73 23.82 0.46 -17.29
C GLY A 73 24.65 -0.64 -16.62
N GLU A 74 25.15 -1.56 -17.44
CA GLU A 74 25.90 -2.74 -17.00
C GLU A 74 27.24 -2.42 -16.33
N GLN A 75 27.83 -1.29 -16.71
CA GLN A 75 29.11 -0.83 -16.17
C GLN A 75 28.89 -0.07 -14.85
N PRO A 76 29.78 -0.26 -13.85
CA PRO A 76 29.69 0.47 -12.59
C PRO A 76 29.85 1.98 -12.83
N PRO A 77 29.31 2.81 -11.93
CA PRO A 77 29.57 4.25 -11.95
C PRO A 77 31.07 4.53 -11.80
N GLU A 78 31.56 5.58 -12.46
CA GLU A 78 32.97 6.00 -12.36
C GLU A 78 33.34 6.39 -10.91
N GLY A 79 34.49 5.90 -10.44
CA GLY A 79 35.01 6.11 -9.08
C GLY A 79 34.93 4.88 -8.17
N ASP A 80 35.83 4.81 -7.18
CA ASP A 80 36.12 3.72 -6.22
C ASP A 80 35.21 2.48 -6.19
N ASP A 81 35.86 1.31 -6.20
CA ASP A 81 35.42 -0.10 -6.36
C ASP A 81 34.37 -0.66 -5.36
N ALA A 82 33.57 0.19 -4.72
CA ALA A 82 32.62 -0.21 -3.66
C ALA A 82 31.13 -0.22 -4.10
N TRP A 83 30.84 -0.04 -5.38
CA TRP A 83 29.47 -0.11 -5.91
C TRP A 83 29.02 -1.56 -6.08
N MET A 84 27.85 -1.89 -5.53
CA MET A 84 27.18 -3.18 -5.75
C MET A 84 26.01 -3.00 -6.69
N LYS A 85 25.93 -3.87 -7.70
CA LYS A 85 24.81 -3.93 -8.65
C LYS A 85 23.70 -4.81 -8.08
N LEU A 86 22.43 -4.44 -8.27
CA LEU A 86 21.34 -5.40 -8.13
C LEU A 86 21.27 -6.33 -9.34
N ASP A 87 21.05 -7.62 -9.10
CA ASP A 87 21.01 -8.63 -10.16
C ASP A 87 19.91 -8.36 -11.22
N LYS A 88 18.84 -7.70 -10.79
CA LYS A 88 17.67 -7.41 -11.63
C LYS A 88 17.68 -5.94 -12.04
N SER A 89 17.50 -5.73 -13.34
CA SER A 89 17.36 -4.41 -13.96
C SER A 89 16.11 -3.68 -13.44
N VAL A 90 16.26 -2.38 -13.16
CA VAL A 90 15.17 -1.45 -12.82
C VAL A 90 14.51 -0.83 -14.04
N ASP A 91 15.12 -0.93 -15.22
CA ASP A 91 14.51 -0.64 -16.52
C ASP A 91 15.00 -1.67 -17.56
N ARG A 92 14.16 -2.68 -17.80
CA ARG A 92 14.46 -3.81 -18.68
C ARG A 92 14.66 -3.39 -20.14
N SER A 93 13.99 -2.31 -20.56
CA SER A 93 14.05 -1.85 -21.95
C SER A 93 15.39 -1.18 -22.28
N LYS A 94 15.96 -0.49 -21.29
CA LYS A 94 17.21 0.26 -21.42
C LYS A 94 18.41 -0.43 -20.77
N GLY A 95 18.21 -1.60 -20.17
CA GLY A 95 19.27 -2.32 -19.46
C GLY A 95 19.84 -1.51 -18.29
N LEU A 96 19.00 -0.78 -17.56
CA LEU A 96 19.43 0.03 -16.41
C LEU A 96 19.30 -0.76 -15.12
N PHE A 97 20.28 -0.64 -14.24
CA PHE A 97 20.38 -1.31 -12.95
C PHE A 97 20.50 -0.29 -11.83
N LEU A 98 19.98 -0.66 -10.67
CA LEU A 98 20.22 0.11 -9.44
C LEU A 98 21.55 -0.37 -8.84
N TRP A 99 22.46 0.57 -8.69
CA TRP A 99 23.72 0.41 -8.01
C TRP A 99 23.67 1.09 -6.65
N TYR A 100 24.32 0.51 -5.66
CA TYR A 100 24.32 1.03 -4.29
C TYR A 100 25.67 0.86 -3.61
N LYS A 101 26.00 1.77 -2.69
CA LYS A 101 27.16 1.61 -1.78
C LYS A 101 26.68 1.25 -0.40
N THR A 102 27.39 0.32 0.24
CA THR A 102 27.25 0.07 1.67
C THR A 102 28.48 0.54 2.42
N THR A 103 28.25 1.12 3.58
CA THR A 103 29.29 1.43 4.55
C THR A 103 28.94 0.78 5.88
N GLU A 104 29.95 0.43 6.65
CA GLU A 104 29.74 0.07 8.05
C GLU A 104 29.15 1.27 8.79
N PHE A 105 28.05 1.02 9.50
CA PHE A 105 27.36 2.06 10.24
C PHE A 105 27.28 1.71 11.71
N LYS A 106 27.63 2.70 12.53
CA LYS A 106 27.41 2.73 13.96
C LYS A 106 26.78 4.06 14.30
N ALA A 107 25.73 4.05 15.13
CA ALA A 107 25.03 5.28 15.48
C ALA A 107 26.00 6.27 16.15
N PRO A 108 26.14 7.49 15.60
CA PRO A 108 27.05 8.49 16.14
C PRO A 108 26.64 8.90 17.56
N PRO A 109 27.60 8.97 18.50
CA PRO A 109 27.33 9.17 19.92
C PRO A 109 26.84 10.58 20.25
N SER A 110 27.13 11.58 19.40
CA SER A 110 26.73 12.97 19.62
C SER A 110 26.11 13.62 18.36
N PRO A 111 25.28 14.66 18.53
CA PRO A 111 24.75 15.45 17.41
C PRO A 111 25.84 16.09 16.55
N THR A 112 26.96 16.50 17.16
CA THR A 112 28.07 17.15 16.45
C THR A 112 28.74 16.20 15.46
N THR A 113 28.92 14.93 15.84
CA THR A 113 29.44 13.89 14.93
C THR A 113 28.48 13.51 13.81
N ARG A 114 27.17 13.78 13.97
CA ARG A 114 26.17 13.52 12.91
C ARG A 114 26.29 14.51 11.74
N ALA A 115 26.61 15.77 12.03
CA ALA A 115 26.66 16.81 11.02
C ALA A 115 27.76 16.59 9.98
N THR A 116 28.79 15.80 10.32
CA THR A 116 29.95 15.55 9.47
C THR A 116 29.93 14.19 8.76
N GLN A 117 29.01 13.28 9.15
CA GLN A 117 28.97 11.92 8.61
C GLN A 117 27.82 11.76 7.61
N LYS A 118 28.09 11.08 6.48
CA LYS A 118 27.04 10.67 5.54
C LYS A 118 26.17 9.59 6.17
N LEU A 119 24.93 9.93 6.47
CA LEU A 119 24.02 9.03 7.17
C LEU A 119 23.37 8.01 6.21
N PRO A 120 23.09 6.77 6.70
CA PRO A 120 22.37 5.75 5.97
C PRO A 120 21.01 6.19 5.45
N LEU A 121 20.58 5.53 4.39
CA LEU A 121 19.22 5.65 3.87
C LEU A 121 18.23 5.01 4.84
N LYS A 122 17.06 5.64 4.98
CA LYS A 122 15.98 5.20 5.85
C LYS A 122 14.73 4.82 5.07
N GLU A 123 14.44 5.53 3.99
CA GLU A 123 13.22 5.36 3.21
C GLU A 123 13.48 5.68 1.74
N ILE A 124 12.81 4.95 0.84
CA ILE A 124 12.86 5.19 -0.62
C ILE A 124 11.42 5.34 -1.13
N ARG A 125 11.21 6.30 -2.03
CA ARG A 125 9.96 6.62 -2.71
C ARG A 125 10.18 6.86 -4.21
N VAL A 126 9.09 6.90 -4.96
CA VAL A 126 9.09 7.29 -6.39
C VAL A 126 8.12 8.45 -6.59
N VAL A 127 8.54 9.47 -7.32
CA VAL A 127 7.66 10.58 -7.73
C VAL A 127 7.69 10.78 -9.24
N ARG A 128 6.64 11.40 -9.78
CA ARG A 128 6.53 11.67 -11.23
C ARG A 128 7.06 13.05 -11.61
N ASP A 129 6.87 14.02 -10.72
CA ASP A 129 7.45 15.36 -10.81
C ASP A 129 8.40 15.60 -9.62
N VAL A 130 9.52 16.29 -9.86
CA VAL A 130 10.46 16.70 -8.81
C VAL A 130 9.80 17.64 -7.79
N LYS A 131 8.74 18.35 -8.20
CA LYS A 131 7.95 19.20 -7.30
C LYS A 131 7.19 18.41 -6.23
N ASP A 132 6.94 17.12 -6.47
CA ASP A 132 6.22 16.23 -5.56
C ASP A 132 7.17 15.50 -4.58
N VAL A 133 8.47 15.80 -4.63
CA VAL A 133 9.44 15.24 -3.69
C VAL A 133 9.08 15.68 -2.27
N PRO A 134 8.86 14.74 -1.32
CA PRO A 134 8.51 15.10 0.05
C PRO A 134 9.63 15.89 0.74
N GLU A 135 9.25 16.75 1.69
CA GLU A 135 10.20 17.48 2.50
C GLU A 135 11.21 16.54 3.18
N GLY A 136 12.51 16.89 3.11
CA GLY A 136 13.60 16.10 3.66
C GLY A 136 14.07 14.91 2.81
N PHE A 137 13.48 14.69 1.62
CA PHE A 137 13.96 13.69 0.67
C PHE A 137 14.97 14.30 -0.33
N GLU A 138 16.01 13.52 -0.62
CA GLU A 138 16.89 13.69 -1.77
C GLU A 138 16.32 12.88 -2.96
N TRP A 139 16.76 13.18 -4.19
CA TRP A 139 16.37 12.40 -5.38
C TRP A 139 17.53 12.21 -6.35
N LEU A 140 17.45 11.14 -7.14
CA LEU A 140 18.38 10.93 -8.25
C LEU A 140 18.08 11.93 -9.38
N LYS A 141 19.13 12.59 -9.89
CA LYS A 141 19.00 13.62 -10.93
C LYS A 141 18.44 13.08 -12.25
N GLU A 142 18.84 11.85 -12.60
CA GLU A 142 18.40 11.17 -13.82
C GLU A 142 17.12 10.37 -13.50
N PRO A 143 15.95 10.72 -14.08
CA PRO A 143 14.75 9.91 -13.93
C PRO A 143 14.83 8.65 -14.78
N LEU A 144 14.11 7.61 -14.36
CA LEU A 144 13.74 6.53 -15.26
C LEU A 144 12.65 7.04 -16.19
N ILE A 145 12.86 6.86 -17.50
CA ILE A 145 11.94 7.32 -18.53
C ILE A 145 11.29 6.12 -19.18
N SER A 146 9.97 6.04 -19.11
CA SER A 146 9.15 5.01 -19.77
C SER A 146 8.05 5.65 -20.58
N ASN A 147 7.51 4.94 -21.57
CA ASN A 147 6.32 5.40 -22.28
C ASN A 147 5.08 4.98 -21.49
N GLY A 148 4.20 5.93 -21.20
CA GLY A 148 2.87 5.68 -20.66
C GLY A 148 1.96 5.04 -21.69
N GLU A 149 0.83 4.50 -21.20
CA GLU A 149 -0.18 3.86 -22.04
C GLU A 149 -0.80 4.83 -23.06
N ASP A 150 -0.75 6.13 -22.79
CA ASP A 150 -1.18 7.21 -23.69
C ASP A 150 -0.07 7.68 -24.66
N GLY A 151 1.05 6.96 -24.72
CA GLY A 151 2.21 7.31 -25.52
C GLY A 151 3.01 8.50 -24.98
N LYS A 152 2.61 9.10 -23.85
CA LYS A 152 3.37 10.20 -23.23
C LYS A 152 4.53 9.67 -22.42
N GLU A 153 5.59 10.46 -22.38
CA GLU A 153 6.75 10.17 -21.57
C GLU A 153 6.40 10.23 -20.07
N LEU A 154 6.49 9.09 -19.39
CA LEU A 154 6.41 8.97 -17.94
C LEU A 154 7.81 9.02 -17.34
N ARG A 155 8.03 9.99 -16.47
CA ARG A 155 9.26 10.12 -15.67
C ARG A 155 9.02 9.53 -14.28
N SER A 156 9.98 8.74 -13.78
CA SER A 156 10.02 8.25 -12.42
C SER A 156 11.31 8.71 -11.76
N TYR A 157 11.21 9.57 -10.75
CA TYR A 157 12.35 9.96 -9.93
C TYR A 157 12.39 9.07 -8.69
N LEU A 158 13.53 8.41 -8.45
CA LEU A 158 13.80 7.72 -7.20
C LEU A 158 14.23 8.74 -6.15
N CYS A 159 13.46 8.82 -5.08
CA CYS A 159 13.68 9.71 -3.96
C CYS A 159 14.01 8.90 -2.71
N PHE A 160 14.84 9.44 -1.83
CA PHE A 160 15.22 8.77 -0.60
C PHE A 160 15.44 9.76 0.52
N ARG A 161 15.11 9.33 1.74
CA ARG A 161 15.39 10.06 2.97
C ARG A 161 16.50 9.36 3.73
N ARG A 162 17.46 10.13 4.25
CA ARG A 162 18.49 9.64 5.16
C ARG A 162 17.97 9.59 6.59
N LEU A 163 18.68 8.89 7.46
CA LEU A 163 18.46 9.05 8.90
C LEU A 163 18.60 10.52 9.27
N GLY A 164 17.58 11.07 9.92
CA GLY A 164 17.57 12.43 10.45
C GLY A 164 17.83 12.46 11.95
N SER A 165 17.98 13.67 12.50
CA SER A 165 18.20 13.89 13.94
C SER A 165 17.12 13.22 14.82
N GLU A 166 15.89 13.16 14.30
CA GLU A 166 14.70 12.56 14.88
C GLU A 166 14.75 11.03 14.95
N ASP A 167 15.52 10.39 14.07
CA ASP A 167 15.68 8.93 14.07
C ASP A 167 16.68 8.46 15.15
N PHE A 168 17.53 9.37 15.65
CA PHE A 168 18.46 9.12 16.76
C PHE A 168 17.96 9.62 18.11
N CYS A 169 17.01 10.55 18.12
CA CYS A 169 16.31 10.88 19.35
C CYS A 169 15.33 9.75 19.61
N GLY A 170 15.53 9.00 20.69
CA GLY A 170 14.62 7.93 21.11
C GLY A 170 13.18 8.40 20.91
N SER A 171 12.44 7.65 20.09
CA SER A 171 11.18 8.08 19.51
C SER A 171 10.34 8.84 20.54
N LYS A 172 10.04 10.12 20.27
CA LYS A 172 9.01 10.88 21.03
C LYS A 172 7.64 10.19 20.95
N TRP A 173 7.53 9.16 20.12
CA TRP A 173 6.39 8.29 20.06
C TRP A 173 6.19 7.60 21.40
N SER A 174 5.17 8.10 22.08
CA SER A 174 4.50 7.40 23.16
C SER A 174 3.07 7.17 22.72
N ILE A 175 2.50 6.04 23.11
CA ILE A 175 1.07 5.81 22.97
C ILE A 175 0.24 6.92 23.64
N SER A 176 0.81 7.57 24.67
CA SER A 176 0.19 8.71 25.36
C SER A 176 0.02 9.95 24.50
N ASN A 177 0.82 10.10 23.44
CA ASN A 177 0.79 11.25 22.53
C ASN A 177 -0.01 10.96 21.25
N GLN A 178 -0.60 9.77 21.12
CA GLN A 178 -1.40 9.39 19.95
C GLN A 178 -2.86 9.85 20.13
N LYS A 179 -3.60 9.97 19.03
CA LYS A 179 -5.03 10.34 19.05
C LYS A 179 -5.90 9.22 18.46
N ALA A 180 -7.19 9.25 18.78
CA ALA A 180 -8.17 8.43 18.05
C ALA A 180 -8.07 8.72 16.55
N GLY A 181 -8.19 7.68 15.72
CA GLY A 181 -7.95 7.70 14.29
C GLY A 181 -6.53 7.33 13.87
N ASN A 182 -5.52 7.48 14.74
CA ASN A 182 -4.14 7.11 14.42
C ASN A 182 -4.01 5.59 14.27
N TRP A 183 -3.17 5.18 13.31
CA TRP A 183 -2.77 3.80 13.12
C TRP A 183 -1.50 3.49 13.90
N ILE A 184 -1.42 2.30 14.48
CA ILE A 184 -0.32 1.81 15.33
C ILE A 184 -0.09 0.31 15.09
N ASP A 185 1.06 -0.18 15.53
CA ASP A 185 1.32 -1.62 15.61
C ASP A 185 0.92 -2.14 16.99
N VAL A 186 0.15 -3.23 17.03
CA VAL A 186 -0.32 -3.86 18.28
C VAL A 186 0.03 -5.34 18.29
N LYS A 187 0.61 -5.79 19.41
CA LYS A 187 0.94 -7.19 19.66
C LYS A 187 -0.25 -7.89 20.30
N ASP A 188 -0.83 -8.84 19.59
CA ASP A 188 -1.91 -9.70 20.09
C ASP A 188 -1.35 -10.60 21.22
N SER A 189 -1.99 -10.56 22.40
CA SER A 189 -1.57 -11.34 23.57
C SER A 189 -1.74 -12.84 23.38
N SER A 190 -2.69 -13.26 22.55
CA SER A 190 -3.02 -14.69 22.36
C SER A 190 -2.08 -15.37 21.36
N SER A 191 -1.77 -14.69 20.25
CA SER A 191 -0.93 -15.25 19.18
C SER A 191 0.52 -14.77 19.21
N ASN A 192 0.84 -13.78 20.05
CA ASN A 192 2.13 -13.09 20.11
C ASN A 192 2.56 -12.44 18.79
N LYS A 193 1.63 -12.30 17.83
CA LYS A 193 1.85 -11.68 16.51
C LYS A 193 1.55 -10.19 16.53
N TRP A 194 2.31 -9.44 15.73
CA TRP A 194 2.07 -8.02 15.51
C TRP A 194 1.03 -7.82 14.41
N ASN A 195 0.09 -6.92 14.66
CA ASN A 195 -0.96 -6.54 13.73
C ASN A 195 -1.05 -5.01 13.62
N VAL A 196 -1.45 -4.52 12.45
CA VAL A 196 -1.83 -3.12 12.28
C VAL A 196 -3.15 -2.90 12.99
N ALA A 197 -3.26 -1.83 13.79
CA ALA A 197 -4.48 -1.47 14.49
C ALA A 197 -4.75 0.03 14.39
N GLN A 198 -6.03 0.41 14.39
CA GLN A 198 -6.44 1.80 14.47
C GLN A 198 -6.93 2.12 15.88
N ILE A 199 -6.49 3.23 16.45
CA ILE A 199 -6.99 3.72 17.73
C ILE A 199 -8.42 4.21 17.51
N LEU A 200 -9.39 3.62 18.20
CA LEU A 200 -10.78 4.07 18.18
C LEU A 200 -11.04 5.11 19.26
N GLN A 201 -10.54 4.85 20.47
CA GLN A 201 -10.78 5.68 21.64
C GLN A 201 -9.63 5.55 22.63
N GLN A 202 -9.40 6.61 23.40
CA GLN A 202 -8.46 6.61 24.51
C GLN A 202 -9.13 7.19 25.75
N SER A 203 -8.84 6.60 26.91
CA SER A 203 -9.15 7.12 28.23
C SER A 203 -7.87 7.24 29.06
N SER A 204 -7.98 7.66 30.31
CA SER A 204 -6.85 7.71 31.25
C SER A 204 -6.31 6.32 31.60
N THR A 205 -7.14 5.27 31.51
CA THR A 205 -6.82 3.90 31.94
C THR A 205 -6.66 2.91 30.78
N GLU A 206 -7.32 3.14 29.65
CA GLU A 206 -7.40 2.17 28.56
C GLU A 206 -7.33 2.82 27.18
N ILE A 207 -6.90 2.03 26.20
CA ILE A 207 -6.89 2.38 24.78
C ILE A 207 -7.66 1.29 24.05
N ARG A 208 -8.71 1.70 23.34
CA ARG A 208 -9.51 0.81 22.49
C ARG A 208 -8.97 0.88 21.07
N VAL A 209 -8.57 -0.26 20.53
CA VAL A 209 -8.02 -0.38 19.18
C VAL A 209 -8.81 -1.38 18.36
N HIS A 210 -8.89 -1.11 17.06
CA HIS A 210 -9.48 -2.02 16.09
C HIS A 210 -8.38 -2.69 15.28
N ILE A 211 -8.34 -4.02 15.28
CA ILE A 211 -7.43 -4.82 14.46
C ILE A 211 -8.20 -5.32 13.22
N PRO A 212 -7.90 -4.87 11.99
CA PRO A 212 -8.69 -5.18 10.80
C PRO A 212 -8.72 -6.66 10.41
N THR A 213 -7.76 -7.45 10.88
CA THR A 213 -7.66 -8.89 10.65
C THR A 213 -8.54 -9.71 11.61
N TRP A 214 -9.07 -9.10 12.67
CA TRP A 214 -9.94 -9.77 13.63
C TRP A 214 -11.40 -9.84 13.15
N ARG A 215 -12.15 -10.80 13.70
CA ARG A 215 -13.59 -10.97 13.38
C ARG A 215 -14.37 -9.69 13.74
N LYS A 216 -15.38 -9.37 12.92
CA LYS A 216 -16.21 -8.16 13.02
C LYS A 216 -16.77 -8.00 14.45
N GLY A 217 -16.65 -6.79 15.02
CA GLY A 217 -17.15 -6.46 16.36
C GLY A 217 -16.20 -6.74 17.52
N ARG A 218 -15.04 -7.35 17.27
CA ARG A 218 -14.01 -7.53 18.31
C ARG A 218 -13.00 -6.39 18.25
N ASP A 219 -13.10 -5.49 19.22
CA ASP A 219 -12.05 -4.53 19.51
C ASP A 219 -11.15 -5.05 20.62
N GLU A 220 -9.91 -4.58 20.62
CA GLU A 220 -8.96 -4.87 21.68
C GLU A 220 -8.89 -3.70 22.66
N PHE A 221 -8.93 -4.04 23.95
CA PHE A 221 -8.78 -3.10 25.04
C PHE A 221 -7.39 -3.28 25.64
N LEU A 222 -6.58 -2.23 25.51
CA LEU A 222 -5.21 -2.19 25.98
C LEU A 222 -5.16 -1.36 27.26
N SER A 223 -4.87 -1.98 28.39
CA SER A 223 -4.65 -1.26 29.65
C SER A 223 -3.37 -0.42 29.54
N ARG A 224 -3.47 0.87 29.84
CA ARG A 224 -2.31 1.79 29.80
C ARG A 224 -1.20 1.42 30.78
N ALA A 225 -1.55 0.71 31.86
CA ALA A 225 -0.57 0.24 32.83
C ALA A 225 0.36 -0.85 32.26
N THR A 226 -0.13 -1.67 31.32
CA THR A 226 0.57 -2.89 30.88
C THR A 226 0.82 -2.94 29.37
N CYS A 227 0.23 -2.06 28.57
CA CYS A 227 0.30 -2.13 27.12
C CYS A 227 1.62 -1.64 26.51
N ARG A 228 2.56 -1.11 27.30
CA ARG A 228 3.81 -0.49 26.79
C ARG A 228 4.61 -1.40 25.88
N ASN A 229 4.66 -2.70 26.17
CA ASN A 229 5.39 -3.69 25.36
C ASN A 229 4.53 -4.31 24.24
N ARG A 230 3.29 -3.86 24.11
CA ARG A 230 2.30 -4.38 23.15
C ARG A 230 1.91 -3.36 22.09
N VAL A 231 2.41 -2.14 22.17
CA VAL A 231 2.13 -1.07 21.22
C VAL A 231 3.43 -0.51 20.68
N ALA A 232 3.47 -0.25 19.39
CA ALA A 232 4.59 0.40 18.72
C ALA A 232 4.10 1.37 17.67
N LYS A 233 5.00 2.25 17.22
CA LYS A 233 4.73 3.11 16.07
C LYS A 233 4.34 2.23 14.89
N LEU A 234 3.34 2.65 14.11
CA LEU A 234 2.95 1.94 12.90
C LEU A 234 4.17 1.69 12.00
N GLY A 235 4.30 0.46 11.51
CA GLY A 235 5.39 0.08 10.61
C GLY A 235 6.67 -0.39 11.29
N THR A 236 6.70 -0.46 12.63
CA THR A 236 7.87 -0.93 13.39
C THR A 236 8.00 -2.46 13.31
N HIS A 237 6.88 -3.16 13.36
CA HIS A 237 6.83 -4.63 13.38
C HIS A 237 5.94 -5.19 12.28
N THR A 238 5.07 -4.38 11.70
CA THR A 238 4.17 -4.81 10.63
C THR A 238 4.51 -4.11 9.32
N ASN A 239 4.41 -4.84 8.20
CA ASN A 239 4.42 -4.19 6.90
C ASN A 239 3.03 -3.59 6.65
N VAL A 240 2.94 -2.28 6.79
CA VAL A 240 1.70 -1.51 6.67
C VAL A 240 1.00 -1.75 5.31
N TYR A 241 1.77 -2.03 4.26
CA TYR A 241 1.28 -2.28 2.90
C TYR A 241 0.78 -3.71 2.65
N MET A 242 0.98 -4.62 3.61
CA MET A 242 0.33 -5.94 3.61
C MET A 242 -0.98 -5.95 4.41
N SER A 243 -1.32 -4.85 5.08
CA SER A 243 -2.59 -4.71 5.80
C SER A 243 -3.70 -4.33 4.82
N PRO A 244 -4.78 -5.13 4.69
CA PRO A 244 -5.88 -4.86 3.76
C PRO A 244 -6.68 -3.57 4.02
N ALA A 245 -6.29 -2.77 5.03
CA ALA A 245 -7.06 -1.63 5.54
C ALA A 245 -6.26 -0.33 5.67
N TYR A 246 -4.98 -0.30 5.28
CA TYR A 246 -4.17 0.92 5.29
C TYR A 246 -4.06 1.54 3.88
N PRO A 247 -4.07 2.89 3.72
CA PRO A 247 -4.15 3.94 4.75
C PRO A 247 -5.57 4.43 5.01
N PHE A 248 -6.60 3.58 4.89
CA PHE A 248 -7.98 4.05 4.97
C PHE A 248 -8.45 4.18 6.43
N PRO A 249 -8.50 5.38 7.03
CA PRO A 249 -9.14 5.53 8.33
C PRO A 249 -10.59 5.04 8.22
N ARG A 250 -11.04 4.16 9.11
CA ARG A 250 -12.48 4.03 9.32
C ARG A 250 -12.98 5.35 9.88
N LYS A 251 -13.57 6.20 9.04
CA LYS A 251 -14.84 6.83 9.41
C LYS A 251 -15.95 5.85 9.08
N GLN A 252 -15.96 4.68 9.73
CA GLN A 252 -17.19 3.91 9.85
C GLN A 252 -17.92 4.42 11.09
N GLY A 253 -19.17 4.84 10.92
CA GLY A 253 -20.00 5.36 11.99
C GLY A 253 -20.96 6.48 11.57
N GLY A 254 -20.79 7.04 10.37
CA GLY A 254 -21.84 7.88 9.78
C GLY A 254 -22.99 6.99 9.32
N MET A 255 -24.15 7.07 9.98
CA MET A 255 -25.42 6.61 9.40
C MET A 255 -25.58 7.29 8.05
N TRP A 256 -25.70 6.50 6.98
CA TRP A 256 -26.05 7.07 5.69
C TRP A 256 -27.57 7.06 5.57
N ASN A 257 -28.16 8.24 5.62
CA ASN A 257 -29.59 8.45 5.38
C ASN A 257 -29.92 8.34 3.88
N ALA A 258 -29.33 7.37 3.17
CA ALA A 258 -29.75 7.08 1.82
C ALA A 258 -31.10 6.38 1.83
N GLY A 259 -31.98 6.81 0.93
CA GLY A 259 -33.25 6.14 0.67
C GLY A 259 -33.22 5.38 -0.66
N MET A 260 -34.22 4.54 -0.88
CA MET A 260 -34.41 3.81 -2.15
C MET A 260 -34.41 4.73 -3.38
N LYS A 261 -34.88 5.97 -3.24
CA LYS A 261 -34.89 6.97 -4.30
C LYS A 261 -33.48 7.36 -4.76
N GLU A 262 -32.52 7.47 -3.83
CA GLU A 262 -31.13 7.81 -4.16
C GLU A 262 -30.44 6.65 -4.88
N LEU A 263 -30.72 5.42 -4.45
CA LEU A 263 -30.23 4.22 -5.12
C LEU A 263 -30.80 4.09 -6.54
N GLN A 264 -32.10 4.35 -6.70
CA GLN A 264 -32.74 4.33 -8.02
C GLN A 264 -32.13 5.38 -8.96
N GLN A 265 -31.90 6.60 -8.46
CA GLN A 265 -31.19 7.64 -9.22
C GLN A 265 -29.76 7.22 -9.59
N ALA A 266 -29.02 6.59 -8.67
CA ALA A 266 -27.69 6.08 -8.95
C ALA A 266 -27.70 5.01 -10.05
N ARG A 267 -28.70 4.12 -10.05
CA ARG A 267 -28.91 3.11 -11.09
C ARG A 267 -29.23 3.73 -12.45
N GLU A 268 -30.17 4.67 -12.50
CA GLU A 268 -30.51 5.39 -13.74
C GLU A 268 -29.30 6.17 -14.29
N GLN A 269 -28.53 6.82 -13.44
CA GLN A 269 -27.30 7.51 -13.83
C GLN A 269 -26.24 6.53 -14.33
N PHE A 270 -26.11 5.38 -13.68
CA PHE A 270 -25.18 4.34 -14.10
C PHE A 270 -25.54 3.84 -15.50
N ASP A 271 -26.78 3.43 -15.71
CA ASP A 271 -27.24 2.91 -17.01
C ASP A 271 -27.11 3.96 -18.12
N LYS A 272 -27.28 5.24 -17.79
CA LYS A 272 -27.17 6.35 -18.75
C LYS A 272 -25.73 6.76 -19.08
N TYR A 273 -24.83 6.80 -18.09
CA TYR A 273 -23.51 7.43 -18.24
C TYR A 273 -22.35 6.45 -18.25
N PHE A 274 -22.54 5.20 -17.82
CA PHE A 274 -21.46 4.23 -17.75
C PHE A 274 -20.91 3.85 -19.13
N TYR A 275 -21.76 3.79 -20.16
CA TYR A 275 -21.35 3.51 -21.54
C TYR A 275 -21.29 4.75 -22.44
N ASP A 276 -21.59 5.94 -21.90
CA ASP A 276 -21.46 7.22 -22.63
C ASP A 276 -19.99 7.65 -22.62
N ARG A 277 -19.24 7.34 -23.68
CA ARG A 277 -17.80 7.57 -23.78
C ARG A 277 -17.36 9.01 -23.51
N GLU A 278 -18.20 10.00 -23.80
CA GLU A 278 -17.89 11.42 -23.55
C GLU A 278 -18.04 11.78 -22.08
N LYS A 279 -19.02 11.17 -21.38
CA LYS A 279 -19.33 11.49 -19.98
C LYS A 279 -18.70 10.52 -18.98
N GLN A 280 -18.33 9.32 -19.41
CA GLN A 280 -17.82 8.23 -18.58
C GLN A 280 -16.57 8.65 -17.78
N ALA A 281 -15.59 9.29 -18.43
CA ALA A 281 -14.36 9.74 -17.78
C ALA A 281 -14.58 10.76 -16.65
N THR A 282 -15.68 11.52 -16.70
CA THR A 282 -16.04 12.47 -15.64
C THR A 282 -16.99 11.84 -14.62
N TYR A 283 -17.93 11.01 -15.07
CA TYR A 283 -18.93 10.35 -14.23
C TYR A 283 -18.29 9.37 -13.23
N LEU A 284 -17.34 8.55 -13.68
CA LEU A 284 -16.71 7.52 -12.85
C LEU A 284 -16.00 8.08 -11.61
N PRO A 285 -15.03 9.02 -11.72
CA PRO A 285 -14.33 9.55 -10.55
C PRO A 285 -15.18 10.53 -9.73
N ARG A 286 -16.12 11.26 -10.32
CA ARG A 286 -16.88 12.30 -9.59
C ARG A 286 -18.13 11.80 -8.90
N LEU A 287 -18.77 10.75 -9.44
CA LEU A 287 -20.08 10.31 -8.98
C LEU A 287 -20.06 8.82 -8.59
N LEU A 288 -19.64 7.93 -9.49
CA LEU A 288 -19.76 6.49 -9.22
C LEU A 288 -18.79 6.01 -8.13
N ILE A 289 -17.50 6.35 -8.21
CA ILE A 289 -16.50 5.94 -7.21
C ILE A 289 -16.90 6.44 -5.81
N PRO A 290 -17.19 7.73 -5.58
CA PRO A 290 -17.61 8.21 -4.27
C PRO A 290 -18.88 7.55 -3.75
N PHE A 291 -19.84 7.23 -4.64
CA PHE A 291 -21.08 6.55 -4.25
C PHE A 291 -20.82 5.10 -3.82
N ILE A 292 -20.04 4.34 -4.60
CA ILE A 292 -19.65 2.97 -4.27
C ILE A 292 -18.81 2.93 -3.00
N GLU A 293 -17.87 3.86 -2.85
CA GLU A 293 -17.06 4.01 -1.64
C GLU A 293 -17.94 4.24 -0.41
N ARG A 294 -18.83 5.25 -0.46
CA ARG A 294 -19.73 5.57 0.65
C ARG A 294 -20.67 4.42 0.98
N SER A 295 -21.24 3.77 -0.03
CA SER A 295 -22.18 2.66 0.16
C SER A 295 -21.54 1.42 0.78
N LEU A 296 -20.26 1.14 0.47
CA LEU A 296 -19.51 0.03 1.08
C LEU A 296 -19.04 0.35 2.52
N LEU A 297 -18.94 1.64 2.88
CA LEU A 297 -18.46 2.10 4.18
C LEU A 297 -19.57 2.37 5.20
N CYS A 298 -20.82 2.51 4.77
CA CYS A 298 -21.95 2.89 5.62
C CYS A 298 -22.83 1.70 6.05
N THR A 299 -23.53 1.87 7.17
CA THR A 299 -24.59 0.95 7.62
C THR A 299 -25.95 1.45 7.14
N PHE A 300 -26.73 0.58 6.52
CA PHE A 300 -28.10 0.88 6.07
C PHE A 300 -29.10 0.63 7.20
N LEU A 301 -30.11 1.50 7.30
CA LEU A 301 -31.19 1.38 8.29
C LEU A 301 -32.27 0.36 7.87
N SER A 302 -32.35 0.05 6.58
CA SER A 302 -33.31 -0.90 6.00
C SER A 302 -32.55 -2.08 5.39
N ASN A 303 -33.00 -3.30 5.72
CA ASN A 303 -32.51 -4.53 5.09
C ASN A 303 -32.83 -4.56 3.59
N ASP A 304 -34.00 -4.07 3.19
CA ASP A 304 -34.41 -3.99 1.78
C ASP A 304 -33.45 -3.09 0.99
N LEU A 305 -33.08 -1.94 1.56
CA LEU A 305 -32.10 -1.04 0.94
C LEU A 305 -30.72 -1.68 0.87
N ALA A 306 -30.31 -2.45 1.88
CA ALA A 306 -29.03 -3.14 1.88
C ALA A 306 -28.97 -4.22 0.77
N GLU A 307 -30.06 -4.96 0.58
CA GLU A 307 -30.17 -5.97 -0.48
C GLU A 307 -30.13 -5.32 -1.87
N GLU A 308 -30.90 -4.26 -2.06
CA GLU A 308 -30.93 -3.52 -3.33
C GLU A 308 -29.61 -2.83 -3.64
N MET A 309 -28.91 -2.30 -2.63
CA MET A 309 -27.57 -1.74 -2.79
C MET A 309 -26.57 -2.84 -3.22
N ASN A 310 -26.68 -4.03 -2.66
CA ASN A 310 -25.85 -5.18 -3.05
C ASN A 310 -26.13 -5.61 -4.49
N LYS A 311 -27.40 -5.63 -4.93
CA LYS A 311 -27.77 -5.87 -6.34
C LYS A 311 -27.18 -4.79 -7.26
N PHE A 312 -27.17 -3.53 -6.82
CA PHE A 312 -26.54 -2.45 -7.58
C PHE A 312 -25.01 -2.63 -7.67
N HIS A 313 -24.32 -3.00 -6.60
CA HIS A 313 -22.89 -3.31 -6.65
C HIS A 313 -22.57 -4.45 -7.63
N GLN A 314 -23.39 -5.50 -7.64
CA GLN A 314 -23.28 -6.60 -8.62
C GLN A 314 -23.49 -6.12 -10.05
N HIS A 315 -24.48 -5.27 -10.29
CA HIS A 315 -24.74 -4.66 -11.59
C HIS A 315 -23.54 -3.86 -12.08
N VAL A 316 -22.98 -3.02 -11.22
CA VAL A 316 -21.77 -2.23 -11.51
C VAL A 316 -20.59 -3.16 -11.82
N LEU A 317 -20.37 -4.19 -11.02
CA LEU A 317 -19.29 -5.15 -11.20
C LEU A 317 -19.36 -5.89 -12.54
N LYS A 318 -20.55 -6.41 -12.90
CA LYS A 318 -20.77 -7.12 -14.18
C LYS A 318 -20.41 -6.24 -15.37
N ASN A 319 -20.85 -4.99 -15.35
CA ASN A 319 -20.60 -4.05 -16.44
C ASN A 319 -19.14 -3.57 -16.49
N ILE A 320 -18.46 -3.44 -15.34
CA ILE A 320 -17.01 -3.19 -15.30
C ILE A 320 -16.24 -4.33 -15.98
N VAL A 321 -16.54 -5.58 -15.60
CA VAL A 321 -15.88 -6.75 -16.18
C VAL A 321 -16.15 -6.83 -17.68
N ALA A 322 -17.40 -6.66 -18.11
CA ALA A 322 -17.76 -6.64 -19.53
C ALA A 322 -17.02 -5.54 -20.31
N CYS A 323 -16.96 -4.31 -19.76
CA CYS A 323 -16.26 -3.18 -20.38
C CYS A 323 -14.74 -3.41 -20.48
N MET A 324 -14.14 -4.00 -19.45
CA MET A 324 -12.71 -4.36 -19.45
C MET A 324 -12.39 -5.48 -20.45
N LEU A 325 -13.25 -6.49 -20.57
CA LEU A 325 -13.08 -7.59 -21.54
C LEU A 325 -13.34 -7.13 -23.00
N GLY A 326 -14.26 -6.18 -23.19
CA GLY A 326 -14.58 -5.61 -24.51
C GLY A 326 -13.56 -4.62 -25.07
N LYS A 327 -12.48 -4.31 -24.34
CA LYS A 327 -11.50 -3.25 -24.66
C LYS A 327 -12.12 -1.84 -24.80
N ASP A 328 -13.28 -1.62 -24.18
CA ASP A 328 -13.96 -0.33 -24.18
C ASP A 328 -13.51 0.58 -23.00
N ALA A 329 -12.61 0.08 -22.16
CA ALA A 329 -12.20 0.72 -20.92
C ALA A 329 -10.88 1.49 -20.99
N ASP A 330 -10.18 1.50 -22.14
CA ASP A 330 -8.78 1.98 -22.22
C ASP A 330 -8.57 3.40 -21.65
N SER A 331 -9.49 4.33 -21.92
CA SER A 331 -9.40 5.72 -21.42
C SER A 331 -9.78 5.89 -19.95
N VAL A 332 -10.38 4.87 -19.33
CA VAL A 332 -10.92 4.91 -17.96
C VAL A 332 -10.50 3.70 -17.10
N MET A 333 -9.52 2.93 -17.57
CA MET A 333 -9.11 1.64 -17.01
C MET A 333 -8.72 1.75 -15.53
N VAL A 334 -8.07 2.85 -15.16
CA VAL A 334 -7.69 3.15 -13.77
C VAL A 334 -8.91 3.24 -12.85
N TYR A 335 -10.01 3.84 -13.31
CA TYR A 335 -11.26 3.93 -12.55
C TYR A 335 -11.99 2.59 -12.49
N MET A 336 -11.98 1.82 -13.59
CA MET A 336 -12.54 0.46 -13.62
C MET A 336 -11.85 -0.47 -12.65
N LEU A 337 -10.51 -0.46 -12.63
CA LEU A 337 -9.70 -1.24 -11.69
C LEU A 337 -9.93 -0.79 -10.23
N SER A 338 -10.13 0.50 -10.00
CA SER A 338 -10.43 1.04 -8.67
C SER A 338 -11.78 0.53 -8.17
N LEU A 339 -12.83 0.61 -8.99
CA LEU A 339 -14.16 0.09 -8.67
C LEU A 339 -14.17 -1.43 -8.47
N LEU A 340 -13.49 -2.17 -9.36
CA LEU A 340 -13.34 -3.62 -9.26
C LEU A 340 -12.71 -4.02 -7.92
N ARG A 341 -11.59 -3.37 -7.55
CA ARG A 341 -10.91 -3.61 -6.28
C ARG A 341 -11.79 -3.23 -5.09
N MET A 342 -12.49 -2.10 -5.14
CA MET A 342 -13.37 -1.65 -4.06
C MET A 342 -14.52 -2.63 -3.81
N ILE A 343 -15.22 -3.05 -4.86
CA ILE A 343 -16.37 -3.95 -4.77
C ILE A 343 -15.93 -5.34 -4.29
N LEU A 344 -14.89 -5.92 -4.90
CA LEU A 344 -14.38 -7.25 -4.50
C LEU A 344 -13.84 -7.27 -3.06
N ASN A 345 -13.17 -6.20 -2.62
CA ASN A 345 -12.67 -6.10 -1.24
C ASN A 345 -13.75 -5.67 -0.23
N GLY A 346 -14.84 -5.04 -0.71
CA GLY A 346 -15.99 -4.65 0.10
C GLY A 346 -16.91 -5.85 0.42
N HIS A 347 -17.21 -6.69 -0.57
CA HIS A 347 -18.10 -7.85 -0.39
C HIS A 347 -17.45 -9.05 0.32
N THR A 348 -16.12 -9.15 0.35
CA THR A 348 -15.44 -10.19 1.14
C THR A 348 -15.71 -10.09 2.65
N LYS A 349 -16.31 -8.99 3.12
CA LYS A 349 -16.67 -8.72 4.53
C LYS A 349 -18.17 -8.50 4.79
N GLY A 350 -19.03 -8.71 3.78
CA GLY A 350 -20.49 -8.65 3.88
C GLY A 350 -21.10 -10.02 4.18
N HIS A 351 -22.21 -10.05 4.93
CA HIS A 351 -22.97 -11.26 5.20
C HIS A 351 -23.46 -11.89 3.88
N THR A 352 -22.80 -12.94 3.43
CA THR A 352 -23.47 -13.97 2.66
C THR A 352 -23.02 -15.34 3.15
N SER A 353 -23.98 -16.25 3.25
CA SER A 353 -23.74 -17.65 3.63
C SER A 353 -22.63 -18.24 2.73
N LYS A 354 -21.95 -19.28 3.21
CA LYS A 354 -20.94 -19.99 2.41
C LYS A 354 -21.50 -20.46 1.05
N GLU A 355 -22.81 -20.66 0.93
CA GLU A 355 -23.51 -21.01 -0.30
C GLU A 355 -23.52 -19.87 -1.33
N SER A 356 -23.77 -18.63 -0.91
CA SER A 356 -23.70 -17.48 -1.82
C SER A 356 -22.26 -17.16 -2.28
N LYS A 357 -21.23 -17.53 -1.50
CA LYS A 357 -19.83 -17.38 -1.92
C LYS A 357 -19.46 -18.32 -3.06
N PHE A 358 -20.07 -19.50 -3.09
CA PHE A 358 -19.94 -20.44 -4.20
C PHE A 358 -20.78 -20.00 -5.39
N GLU A 359 -22.00 -19.46 -5.22
CA GLU A 359 -22.75 -18.87 -6.34
C GLU A 359 -22.06 -17.63 -6.94
N PHE A 360 -21.47 -16.75 -6.13
CA PHE A 360 -20.80 -15.53 -6.60
C PHE A 360 -19.49 -15.82 -7.35
N ALA A 361 -18.86 -16.97 -7.13
CA ALA A 361 -17.70 -17.43 -7.91
C ALA A 361 -18.12 -18.40 -9.05
N ALA A 362 -19.15 -19.21 -8.85
CA ALA A 362 -19.63 -20.19 -9.83
C ALA A 362 -20.43 -19.55 -10.97
N GLN A 363 -21.13 -18.43 -10.75
CA GLN A 363 -21.73 -17.64 -11.85
C GLN A 363 -20.68 -17.01 -12.76
N PHE A 364 -19.40 -16.99 -12.37
CA PHE A 364 -18.29 -16.51 -13.22
C PHE A 364 -17.53 -17.64 -13.93
N LEU A 365 -17.83 -18.91 -13.63
CA LEU A 365 -17.20 -20.08 -14.25
C LEU A 365 -18.13 -20.83 -15.22
N VAL A 366 -19.37 -20.34 -15.43
CA VAL A 366 -20.26 -20.83 -16.50
C VAL A 366 -20.32 -19.79 -17.61
N VAL A 367 -19.18 -19.57 -18.25
CA VAL A 367 -19.09 -19.04 -19.62
C VAL A 367 -18.11 -19.96 -20.34
N ASP A 368 -18.57 -21.17 -20.60
CA ASP A 368 -18.11 -22.09 -21.64
C ASP A 368 -18.72 -23.47 -21.38
N GLN A 369 -19.98 -23.61 -21.76
CA GLN A 369 -20.57 -24.88 -22.21
C GLN A 369 -21.97 -24.59 -22.75
N TYR A 370 -22.02 -24.01 -23.95
CA TYR A 370 -22.95 -24.38 -25.01
C TYR A 370 -22.34 -23.84 -26.29
N ASP A 371 -21.44 -24.65 -26.87
CA ASP A 371 -21.07 -24.53 -28.27
C ASP A 371 -22.33 -24.68 -29.14
N ASP A 372 -22.34 -23.87 -30.19
CA ASP A 372 -23.16 -23.97 -31.37
C ASP A 372 -23.51 -25.41 -31.76
N VAL A 373 -24.80 -25.77 -31.71
CA VAL A 373 -25.39 -26.68 -32.68
C VAL A 373 -26.85 -26.28 -32.96
N ALA A 374 -27.05 -25.78 -34.19
CA ALA A 374 -28.20 -25.99 -35.08
C ALA A 374 -29.20 -24.83 -35.33
N LYS A 375 -28.97 -24.23 -36.51
CA LYS A 375 -29.93 -23.94 -37.61
C LYS A 375 -30.76 -22.67 -37.44
N CYS A 376 -30.57 -21.64 -38.27
CA CYS A 376 -31.01 -21.58 -39.68
C CYS A 376 -32.40 -22.20 -39.88
N GLU A 377 -33.45 -21.47 -39.51
CA GLU A 377 -34.48 -20.93 -40.42
C GLU A 377 -35.29 -19.85 -39.71
#